data_AF-A0A919MZ87-F1
#
_entry.id   AF-A0A919MZ87-F1
#
_cell.length_a   1.000
_cell.length_b   1.000
_cell.length_c   1.000
_cell.angle_alpha   90.00
_cell.angle_beta   90.00
_cell.angle_gamma   90.00
#
_symmetry.space_group_name_H-M   'P 1'
#
loop_
_entity.id
_entity.type
_entity.pdbx_description
1 polymer ?
#
loop_
_entity_poly.entity_id
_entity_poly.type
_entity_poly.pdbx_seq_one_letter_code
_entity_poly.pdbx_strand_id
1 'polypeptide(L)'
;MRSRWVVLGAAVLLALTGCDDRDAETAATPPVDLVQQPAASAGGACILWDYAFIEEKIGVKFSVAASDQVDDTSTCVVQTVTGNWPDLTLSVVESTSADAELFNSDLKPRKATTLKGLGKAGYRLNSAAKGEHGPTVEIGWLSEAKQLQTLRFTFAKNAKAADVTAMNNKLLALAKAMDTTAG
;
A
#
# COMPACT_ATOMS: atom_id res chain seq x y z
N MET A 1 -72.26 14.11 -28.59
CA MET A 1 -72.01 14.51 -30.00
C MET A 1 -70.57 14.15 -30.31
N ARG A 2 -70.29 13.05 -31.02
CA ARG A 2 -70.14 12.97 -32.49
C ARG A 2 -69.19 14.06 -33.03
N SER A 3 -67.92 13.71 -33.25
CA SER A 3 -67.44 13.46 -34.61
C SER A 3 -66.09 12.73 -34.59
N ARG A 4 -66.08 11.53 -35.16
CA ARG A 4 -64.87 10.84 -35.69
C ARG A 4 -64.52 11.50 -37.05
N TRP A 5 -63.57 10.89 -37.78
CA TRP A 5 -63.04 11.23 -39.13
C TRP A 5 -61.72 12.04 -38.98
N VAL A 6 -60.55 11.67 -39.51
CA VAL A 6 -60.17 10.81 -40.66
C VAL A 6 -58.82 10.14 -40.38
N VAL A 7 -58.68 8.87 -40.78
CA VAL A 7 -57.40 8.17 -40.99
C VAL A 7 -57.08 8.27 -42.49
N LEU A 8 -55.86 8.68 -42.87
CA LEU A 8 -55.06 8.16 -44.00
C LEU A 8 -54.00 9.19 -44.45
N GLY A 9 -52.73 8.75 -44.51
CA GLY A 9 -51.85 9.13 -45.63
C GLY A 9 -50.46 9.65 -45.27
N ALA A 10 -49.46 9.03 -45.90
CA ALA A 10 -48.08 9.45 -46.12
C ALA A 10 -47.13 9.38 -44.90
N ALA A 11 -46.35 8.30 -44.73
CA ALA A 11 -45.16 7.96 -45.52
C ALA A 11 -44.06 9.05 -45.49
N VAL A 12 -42.97 8.70 -44.82
CA VAL A 12 -41.58 9.17 -45.04
C VAL A 12 -41.28 10.64 -44.74
N LEU A 13 -40.81 10.89 -43.51
CA LEU A 13 -39.79 11.91 -43.23
C LEU A 13 -38.84 11.40 -42.12
N LEU A 14 -38.12 10.32 -42.41
CA LEU A 14 -36.82 10.06 -41.78
C LEU A 14 -35.78 10.92 -42.51
N ALA A 15 -35.81 12.23 -42.26
CA ALA A 15 -34.84 13.17 -42.78
C ALA A 15 -33.92 13.60 -41.64
N LEU A 16 -32.79 12.89 -41.54
CA LEU A 16 -31.47 13.45 -41.27
C LEU A 16 -31.40 14.55 -40.19
N THR A 17 -31.52 14.18 -38.92
CA THR A 17 -30.69 14.86 -37.90
C THR A 17 -29.28 14.30 -38.04
N GLY A 18 -28.58 14.71 -39.10
CA GLY A 18 -27.15 14.53 -39.17
C GLY A 18 -26.55 15.23 -37.96
N CYS A 19 -25.88 14.46 -37.09
CA CYS A 19 -24.87 15.03 -36.25
C CYS A 19 -23.89 15.70 -37.22
N ASP A 20 -23.88 17.03 -37.21
CA ASP A 20 -22.81 17.83 -37.77
C ASP A 20 -21.53 17.24 -37.18
N ASP A 21 -20.73 16.53 -37.99
CA ASP A 21 -19.36 16.15 -37.68
C ASP A 21 -18.57 17.46 -37.56
N ARG A 22 -18.77 18.12 -36.42
CA ARG A 22 -17.81 19.09 -35.95
C ARG A 22 -16.66 18.24 -35.47
N ASP A 23 -15.67 18.12 -36.34
CA ASP A 23 -14.28 17.96 -35.93
C ASP A 23 -14.02 19.02 -34.85
N ALA A 24 -14.35 18.67 -33.61
CA ALA A 24 -13.89 19.37 -32.45
C ALA A 24 -12.40 19.07 -32.44
N GLU A 25 -11.64 19.94 -33.09
CA GLU A 25 -10.20 20.06 -32.91
C GLU A 25 -9.99 20.03 -31.41
N THR A 26 -9.59 18.86 -30.91
CA THR A 26 -9.41 18.63 -29.50
C THR A 26 -8.17 19.42 -29.17
N ALA A 27 -8.36 20.68 -28.78
CA ALA A 27 -7.29 21.53 -28.28
C ALA A 27 -6.57 20.70 -27.21
N ALA A 28 -5.32 20.34 -27.50
CA ALA A 28 -4.54 19.52 -26.60
C ALA A 28 -4.47 20.25 -25.26
N THR A 29 -5.12 19.70 -24.23
CA THR A 29 -5.00 20.22 -22.87
C THR A 29 -3.52 20.20 -22.51
N PRO A 30 -2.97 21.31 -21.96
CA PRO A 30 -1.57 21.33 -21.56
C PRO A 30 -1.31 20.18 -20.58
N PRO A 31 -0.16 19.50 -20.70
CA PRO A 31 0.17 18.39 -19.82
C PRO A 31 0.13 18.89 -18.37
N VAL A 32 -0.64 18.20 -17.52
CA VAL A 32 -0.65 18.45 -16.09
C VAL A 32 0.55 17.75 -15.47
N ASP A 33 1.42 18.52 -14.81
CA ASP A 33 2.49 17.94 -14.00
C ASP A 33 1.87 17.32 -12.76
N LEU A 34 1.81 15.98 -12.73
CA LEU A 34 1.39 15.23 -11.56
C LEU A 34 2.52 15.28 -10.52
N VAL A 35 2.43 16.23 -9.60
CA VAL A 35 3.34 16.28 -8.45
C VAL A 35 3.07 15.07 -7.56
N GLN A 36 4.06 14.20 -7.38
CA GLN A 36 3.96 13.08 -6.47
C GLN A 36 3.88 13.59 -5.03
N GLN A 37 2.77 13.33 -4.36
CA GLN A 37 2.61 13.69 -2.95
C GLN A 37 3.50 12.78 -2.08
N PRO A 38 4.30 13.33 -1.14
CA PRO A 38 5.12 12.53 -0.22
C PRO A 38 4.25 11.62 0.66
N ALA A 39 4.74 10.43 1.00
CA ALA A 39 4.04 9.48 1.88
C ALA A 39 3.63 10.13 3.21
N ALA A 40 4.54 10.91 3.81
CA ALA A 40 4.31 11.66 5.05
C ALA A 40 3.05 12.53 5.05
N SER A 41 2.60 13.00 3.89
CA SER A 41 1.39 13.83 3.79
C SER A 41 0.10 13.06 4.11
N ALA A 42 0.14 11.73 4.11
CA ALA A 42 -1.00 10.90 4.52
C ALA A 42 -1.24 10.94 6.04
N GLY A 43 -0.22 11.24 6.86
CA GLY A 43 -0.29 11.23 8.32
C GLY A 43 -0.03 9.85 8.94
N GLY A 44 -0.43 9.67 10.20
CA GLY A 44 -0.23 8.42 10.95
C GLY A 44 1.23 7.95 10.92
N ALA A 45 1.46 6.65 10.71
CA ALA A 45 2.83 6.13 10.62
C ALA A 45 3.53 6.51 9.30
N CYS A 46 2.83 7.11 8.32
CA CYS A 46 3.45 7.48 7.05
C CYS A 46 4.41 8.65 7.19
N ILE A 47 4.36 9.40 8.30
CA ILE A 47 5.34 10.44 8.63
C ILE A 47 6.77 9.88 8.74
N LEU A 48 6.90 8.58 9.00
CA LEU A 48 8.18 7.88 9.10
C LEU A 48 8.70 7.44 7.73
N TRP A 49 7.95 7.67 6.65
CA TRP A 49 8.23 7.14 5.33
C TRP A 49 8.64 8.21 4.33
N ASP A 50 9.79 7.95 3.71
CA ASP A 50 10.26 8.62 2.52
C ASP A 50 10.32 7.59 1.37
N TYR A 51 9.68 7.90 0.25
CA TYR A 51 9.59 6.97 -0.87
C TYR A 51 10.95 6.66 -1.48
N ALA A 52 11.83 7.66 -1.61
CA ALA A 52 13.15 7.47 -2.19
C ALA A 52 14.01 6.57 -1.30
N PHE A 53 13.96 6.78 0.01
CA PHE A 53 14.62 5.94 1.00
C PHE A 53 14.11 4.50 0.99
N ILE A 54 12.79 4.28 0.94
CA ILE A 54 12.23 2.93 0.84
C ILE A 54 12.66 2.26 -0.47
N GLU A 55 12.58 2.97 -1.59
CA GLU A 55 13.03 2.48 -2.90
C GLU A 55 14.52 2.12 -2.88
N GLU A 56 15.38 2.95 -2.28
CA GLU A 56 16.80 2.65 -2.09
C GLU A 56 17.02 1.36 -1.28
N LYS A 57 16.27 1.16 -0.19
CA LYS A 57 16.47 0.00 0.69
C LYS A 57 15.93 -1.30 0.13
N ILE A 58 14.78 -1.27 -0.54
CA ILE A 58 14.09 -2.51 -0.95
C ILE A 58 13.93 -2.67 -2.46
N GLY A 59 14.18 -1.62 -3.24
CA GLY A 59 14.12 -1.63 -4.71
C GLY A 59 12.70 -1.68 -5.26
N VAL A 60 11.72 -1.17 -4.52
CA VAL A 60 10.31 -1.09 -4.96
C VAL A 60 9.88 0.37 -4.90
N LYS A 61 9.41 0.88 -6.04
CA LYS A 61 8.90 2.24 -6.16
C LYS A 61 7.43 2.29 -5.73
N PHE A 62 7.17 3.03 -4.66
CA PHE A 62 5.81 3.33 -4.22
C PHE A 62 5.46 4.78 -4.50
N SER A 63 4.16 5.08 -4.45
CA SER A 63 3.65 6.41 -4.84
C SER A 63 2.28 6.72 -4.27
N VAL A 64 1.55 5.71 -3.80
CA VAL A 64 0.29 5.86 -3.07
C VAL A 64 0.58 5.55 -1.61
N ALA A 65 0.14 6.43 -0.71
CA ALA A 65 0.20 6.24 0.73
C ALA A 65 -1.18 6.45 1.33
N ALA A 66 -1.52 5.66 2.32
CA ALA A 66 -2.66 5.87 3.19
C ALA A 66 -2.26 5.50 4.62
N SER A 67 -2.81 6.21 5.59
CA SER A 67 -2.65 5.88 6.99
C SER A 67 -4.00 5.73 7.65
N ASP A 68 -3.99 5.00 8.76
CA ASP A 68 -5.08 5.00 9.71
C ASP A 68 -4.50 4.93 11.11
N GLN A 69 -5.31 5.28 12.10
CA GLN A 69 -4.95 5.14 13.50
C GLN A 69 -6.13 4.56 14.27
N VAL A 70 -5.86 3.48 15.00
CA VAL A 70 -6.82 2.87 15.92
C VAL A 70 -6.15 2.73 17.27
N ASP A 71 -6.75 3.34 18.29
CA ASP A 71 -6.17 3.48 19.62
C ASP A 71 -4.72 4.01 19.54
N ASP A 72 -3.78 3.35 20.23
CA ASP A 72 -2.37 3.70 20.26
C ASP A 72 -1.57 3.11 19.08
N THR A 73 -2.25 2.59 18.04
CA THR A 73 -1.60 1.99 16.87
C THR A 73 -1.77 2.90 15.65
N SER A 74 -0.66 3.48 15.22
CA SER A 74 -0.56 4.20 13.95
C SER A 74 -0.12 3.25 12.83
N THR A 75 -0.83 3.27 11.71
CA THR A 75 -0.52 2.43 10.54
C THR A 75 -0.26 3.29 9.31
N CYS A 76 0.64 2.80 8.44
CA CYS A 76 0.84 3.30 7.10
C CYS A 76 0.86 2.14 6.12
N VAL A 77 0.23 2.32 4.96
CA VAL A 77 0.32 1.40 3.83
C VAL A 77 0.75 2.19 2.61
N VAL A 78 1.69 1.66 1.84
CA VAL A 78 2.08 2.21 0.55
C VAL A 78 1.97 1.17 -0.55
N GLN A 79 1.57 1.65 -1.71
CA GLN A 79 1.28 0.85 -2.89
C GLN A 79 1.90 1.45 -4.15
N THR A 80 2.13 0.56 -5.12
CA THR A 80 2.54 0.92 -6.48
C THR A 80 1.34 1.47 -7.25
N VAL A 81 1.54 2.37 -8.23
CA VAL A 81 0.43 2.94 -9.03
C VAL A 81 -0.36 1.87 -9.79
N THR A 82 0.34 0.83 -10.29
CA THR A 82 -0.17 -0.04 -11.36
C THR A 82 -0.76 -1.35 -10.86
N GLY A 83 -0.79 -1.60 -9.55
CA GLY A 83 -1.28 -2.87 -9.02
C GLY A 83 -1.69 -2.84 -7.55
N ASN A 84 -2.60 -3.75 -7.20
CA ASN A 84 -3.01 -3.99 -5.80
C ASN A 84 -1.87 -4.54 -4.93
N TRP A 85 -0.80 -5.05 -5.58
CA TRP A 85 0.41 -5.58 -4.96
C TRP A 85 1.59 -5.28 -5.91
N PRO A 86 2.82 -5.13 -5.40
CA PRO A 86 3.21 -5.24 -4.00
C PRO A 86 2.72 -4.06 -3.13
N ASP A 87 2.60 -4.32 -1.84
CA ASP A 87 2.42 -3.30 -0.82
C ASP A 87 3.47 -3.43 0.29
N LEU A 88 3.67 -2.31 0.99
CA LEU A 88 4.41 -2.28 2.23
C LEU A 88 3.48 -1.70 3.29
N THR A 89 3.44 -2.32 4.46
CA THR A 89 2.69 -1.85 5.63
C THR A 89 3.65 -1.62 6.79
N LEU A 90 3.54 -0.48 7.46
CA LEU A 90 4.11 -0.23 8.77
C LEU A 90 2.98 -0.10 9.78
N SER A 91 3.11 -0.73 10.94
CA SER A 91 2.28 -0.44 12.12
C SER A 91 3.20 -0.17 13.30
N VAL A 92 2.88 0.89 14.05
CA VAL A 92 3.64 1.35 15.22
C VAL A 92 2.66 1.48 16.37
N VAL A 93 2.85 0.66 17.40
CA VAL A 93 2.21 0.86 18.71
C VAL A 93 3.10 1.81 19.50
N GLU A 94 2.55 2.97 19.85
CA GLU A 94 3.31 4.11 20.40
C GLU A 94 4.04 3.79 21.71
N SER A 95 3.48 2.91 22.53
CA SER A 95 4.16 2.41 23.72
C SER A 95 3.67 1.01 24.11
N THR A 96 4.55 0.24 24.75
CA THR A 96 4.19 -1.05 25.36
C THR A 96 4.92 -1.25 26.68
N SER A 97 4.30 -2.03 27.58
CA SER A 97 4.96 -2.53 28.79
C SER A 97 5.78 -3.80 28.53
N ALA A 98 5.73 -4.37 27.33
CA ALA A 98 6.46 -5.58 27.01
C ALA A 98 7.98 -5.36 27.06
N ASP A 99 8.67 -6.32 27.67
CA ASP A 99 10.12 -6.46 27.59
C ASP A 99 10.51 -7.51 26.53
N ALA A 100 11.80 -7.77 26.40
CA ALA A 100 12.32 -8.72 25.43
C ALA A 100 11.86 -10.17 25.69
N GLU A 101 11.61 -10.54 26.95
CA GLU A 101 11.15 -11.88 27.31
C GLU A 101 9.69 -12.07 26.88
N LEU A 102 8.82 -11.16 27.32
CA LEU A 102 7.39 -11.16 26.96
C LEU A 102 7.20 -11.04 25.45
N PHE A 103 7.99 -10.19 24.78
CA PHE A 103 7.95 -10.08 23.33
C PHE A 103 8.23 -11.43 22.66
N ASN A 104 9.25 -12.16 23.14
CA ASN A 104 9.65 -13.43 22.53
C ASN A 104 8.72 -14.59 22.84
N SER A 105 8.06 -14.60 24.00
CA SER A 105 7.14 -15.66 24.40
C SER A 105 5.72 -15.46 23.85
N ASP A 106 5.23 -14.21 23.87
CA ASP A 106 3.79 -13.95 23.73
C ASP A 106 3.46 -13.16 22.46
N LEU A 107 4.33 -12.22 22.05
CA LEU A 107 4.06 -11.34 20.90
C LEU A 107 4.66 -11.88 19.59
N LYS A 108 5.80 -12.57 19.66
CA LYS A 108 6.43 -13.18 18.50
C LYS A 108 5.57 -14.35 17.98
N PRO A 109 5.19 -14.35 16.69
CA PRO A 109 4.46 -15.47 16.12
C PRO A 109 5.24 -16.79 16.22
N ARG A 110 4.56 -17.91 16.51
CA ARG A 110 5.18 -19.23 16.77
C ARG A 110 6.14 -19.72 15.67
N LYS A 111 5.89 -19.38 14.41
CA LYS A 111 6.71 -19.80 13.25
C LYS A 111 7.74 -18.75 12.83
N ALA A 112 7.86 -17.66 13.58
CA ALA A 112 8.79 -16.59 13.25
C ALA A 112 10.22 -16.96 13.68
N THR A 113 11.19 -16.53 12.88
CA THR A 113 12.61 -16.64 13.18
C THR A 113 13.03 -15.45 14.03
N THR A 114 13.71 -15.66 15.16
CA THR A 114 14.30 -14.55 15.94
C THR A 114 15.39 -13.84 15.12
N LEU A 115 15.35 -12.51 15.12
CA LEU A 115 16.36 -11.65 14.51
C LEU A 115 17.27 -11.03 15.58
N LYS A 116 18.51 -10.75 15.20
CA LYS A 116 19.49 -10.06 16.05
C LYS A 116 19.80 -8.66 15.50
N GLY A 117 20.13 -7.74 16.41
CA GLY A 117 20.53 -6.38 16.07
C GLY A 117 19.39 -5.53 15.52
N LEU A 118 18.18 -5.72 16.06
CA LEU A 118 16.98 -4.95 15.78
C LEU A 118 16.23 -4.78 17.10
N GLY A 119 16.22 -3.57 17.64
CA GLY A 119 15.68 -3.21 18.94
C GLY A 119 16.16 -4.12 20.08
N LYS A 120 15.32 -4.22 21.10
CA LYS A 120 15.49 -5.14 22.24
C LYS A 120 15.23 -6.59 21.84
N ALA A 121 14.28 -6.80 20.93
CA ALA A 121 13.94 -8.10 20.39
C ALA A 121 13.25 -7.92 19.03
N GLY A 122 13.49 -8.85 18.10
CA GLY A 122 12.84 -8.82 16.80
C GLY A 122 12.66 -10.20 16.20
N TYR A 123 11.78 -10.30 15.21
CA TYR A 123 11.50 -11.53 14.48
C TYR A 123 11.29 -11.28 13.00
N ARG A 124 11.41 -12.35 12.21
CA ARG A 124 10.94 -12.42 10.83
C ARG A 124 9.92 -13.54 10.68
N LEU A 125 8.79 -13.25 10.06
CA LEU A 125 7.80 -14.25 9.65
C LEU A 125 7.63 -14.21 8.14
N ASN A 126 7.77 -15.37 7.50
CA ASN A 126 7.41 -15.55 6.09
C ASN A 126 6.11 -16.33 6.03
N SER A 127 5.11 -15.79 5.34
CA SER A 127 3.83 -16.48 5.14
C SER A 127 3.63 -16.86 3.68
N ALA A 128 2.96 -18.00 3.46
CA ALA A 128 2.57 -18.43 2.12
C ALA A 128 1.50 -17.50 1.55
N ALA A 129 1.36 -17.51 0.22
CA ALA A 129 0.28 -16.82 -0.48
C ALA A 129 -1.09 -17.27 0.05
N LYS A 130 -2.04 -16.33 0.12
CA LYS A 130 -3.41 -16.59 0.58
C LYS A 130 -4.39 -15.71 -0.19
N GLY A 131 -5.44 -16.32 -0.75
CA GLY A 131 -6.40 -15.61 -1.59
C GLY A 131 -5.72 -14.99 -2.81
N GLU A 132 -5.92 -13.69 -3.00
CA GLU A 132 -5.29 -12.92 -4.08
C GLU A 132 -3.93 -12.32 -3.72
N HIS A 133 -3.49 -12.50 -2.47
CA HIS A 133 -2.23 -11.95 -1.98
C HIS A 133 -1.13 -13.00 -2.18
N GLY A 134 0.05 -12.55 -2.62
CA GLY A 134 1.24 -13.38 -2.67
C GLY A 134 1.82 -13.69 -1.30
N PRO A 135 2.98 -14.37 -1.27
CA PRO A 135 3.72 -14.57 -0.04
C PRO A 135 3.99 -13.23 0.67
N THR A 136 4.18 -13.27 1.98
CA THR A 136 4.58 -12.08 2.75
C THR A 136 5.92 -12.28 3.44
N VAL A 137 6.62 -11.18 3.64
CA VAL A 137 7.75 -11.09 4.57
C VAL A 137 7.37 -10.03 5.60
N GLU A 138 7.37 -10.42 6.86
CA GLU A 138 7.06 -9.56 7.99
C GLU A 138 8.24 -9.52 8.94
N ILE A 139 8.56 -8.32 9.44
CA ILE A 139 9.52 -8.08 10.49
C ILE A 139 8.82 -7.32 11.60
N GLY A 140 8.72 -7.93 12.78
CA GLY A 140 8.22 -7.27 13.97
C GLY A 140 9.35 -7.10 14.98
N TRP A 141 9.38 -5.97 15.68
CA TRP A 141 10.37 -5.72 16.72
C TRP A 141 9.86 -4.81 17.83
N LEU A 142 10.47 -4.99 19.01
CA LEU A 142 10.36 -4.11 20.16
C LEU A 142 11.54 -3.15 20.12
N SER A 143 11.30 -1.86 19.86
CA SER A 143 12.34 -0.85 19.84
C SER A 143 12.92 -0.59 21.23
N GLU A 144 14.07 0.09 21.28
CA GLU A 144 14.66 0.53 22.55
C GLU A 144 13.72 1.46 23.34
N ALA A 145 12.94 2.28 22.62
CA ALA A 145 11.92 3.18 23.16
C ALA A 145 10.63 2.48 23.62
N LYS A 146 10.59 1.14 23.64
CA LYS A 146 9.40 0.34 23.99
C LYS A 146 8.22 0.58 23.04
N GLN A 147 8.49 0.73 21.75
CA GLN A 147 7.47 0.71 20.71
C GLN A 147 7.43 -0.66 20.06
N LEU A 148 6.24 -1.15 19.73
CA LEU A 148 6.10 -2.34 18.91
C LEU A 148 5.91 -1.90 17.47
N GLN A 149 6.83 -2.32 16.61
CA GLN A 149 6.76 -2.01 15.19
C GLN A 149 6.61 -3.30 14.40
N THR A 150 5.77 -3.28 13.38
CA THR A 150 5.63 -4.37 12.42
C THR A 150 5.71 -3.81 11.01
N LEU A 151 6.67 -4.32 10.24
CA LEU A 151 6.90 -3.99 8.85
C LEU A 151 6.59 -5.22 8.00
N ARG A 152 5.60 -5.13 7.11
CA ARG A 152 5.17 -6.24 6.27
C ARG A 152 5.18 -5.85 4.80
N PHE A 153 5.91 -6.63 4.01
CA PHE A 153 5.88 -6.54 2.55
C PHE A 153 5.05 -7.71 2.00
N THR A 154 4.07 -7.39 1.16
CA THR A 154 3.24 -8.39 0.49
C THR A 154 3.53 -8.40 -0.99
N PHE A 155 3.80 -9.59 -1.53
CA PHE A 155 4.09 -9.78 -2.94
C PHE A 155 2.82 -9.95 -3.78
N ALA A 156 2.97 -9.83 -5.10
CA ALA A 156 2.00 -10.40 -6.03
C ALA A 156 1.92 -11.93 -5.90
N LYS A 157 0.74 -12.51 -6.19
CA LYS A 157 0.41 -13.95 -6.02
C LYS A 157 1.44 -14.92 -6.59
N ASN A 158 2.05 -14.57 -7.72
CA ASN A 158 2.99 -15.38 -8.49
C ASN A 158 4.47 -15.00 -8.26
N ALA A 159 4.80 -14.30 -7.17
CA ALA A 159 6.18 -13.95 -6.88
C ALA A 159 7.09 -15.18 -6.73
N LYS A 160 8.31 -15.06 -7.26
CA LYS A 160 9.28 -16.16 -7.24
C LYS A 160 9.84 -16.31 -5.82
N ALA A 161 10.10 -17.54 -5.41
CA ALA A 161 10.68 -17.84 -4.10
C ALA A 161 12.04 -17.13 -3.87
N ALA A 162 12.82 -16.93 -4.94
CA ALA A 162 14.08 -16.19 -4.88
C ALA A 162 13.87 -14.71 -4.50
N ASP A 163 12.81 -14.08 -5.05
CA ASP A 163 12.49 -12.67 -4.76
C ASP A 163 12.02 -12.50 -3.31
N VAL A 164 11.19 -13.44 -2.82
CA VAL A 164 10.78 -13.51 -1.41
C VAL A 164 11.99 -13.67 -0.49
N THR A 165 12.92 -14.55 -0.86
CA THR A 165 14.16 -14.77 -0.08
C THR A 165 15.05 -13.53 -0.07
N ALA A 166 15.22 -12.85 -1.20
CA ALA A 166 16.02 -11.63 -1.27
C ALA A 166 15.40 -10.50 -0.42
N MET A 167 14.07 -10.40 -0.40
CA MET A 167 13.38 -9.38 0.39
C MET A 167 13.57 -9.54 1.90
N ASN A 168 13.83 -10.75 2.41
CA ASN A 168 14.15 -10.95 3.82
C ASN A 168 15.28 -10.04 4.31
N ASN A 169 16.34 -9.89 3.50
CA ASN A 169 17.50 -9.08 3.86
C ASN A 169 17.23 -7.58 3.67
N LYS A 170 16.54 -7.24 2.58
CA LYS A 170 16.15 -5.85 2.27
C LYS A 170 15.23 -5.27 3.32
N LEU A 171 14.20 -6.03 3.71
CA LEU A 171 13.25 -5.60 4.73
C LEU A 171 13.91 -5.49 6.10
N LEU A 172 14.87 -6.37 6.42
CA LEU A 172 15.65 -6.25 7.65
C LEU A 172 16.54 -5.01 7.64
N ALA A 173 17.15 -4.68 6.50
CA ALA A 173 17.93 -3.45 6.37
C ALA A 173 17.07 -2.20 6.56
N LEU A 174 15.86 -2.19 5.99
CA LEU A 174 14.89 -1.11 6.20
C LEU A 174 14.47 -1.00 7.67
N ALA A 175 14.07 -2.11 8.29
CA ALA A 175 13.69 -2.15 9.71
C ALA A 175 14.81 -1.63 10.62
N LYS A 176 16.06 -2.04 10.39
CA LYS A 176 17.22 -1.54 11.16
C LYS A 176 17.44 -0.04 11.00
N ALA A 177 17.25 0.48 9.79
CA ALA A 177 17.41 1.90 9.55
C ALA A 177 16.28 2.72 10.20
N MET A 178 15.07 2.17 10.28
CA MET A 178 13.95 2.77 11.02
C MET A 178 14.12 2.65 12.53
N ASP A 179 14.71 1.57 13.03
CA ASP A 179 14.95 1.36 14.46
C ASP A 179 15.95 2.38 15.06
N THR A 180 16.76 3.02 14.21
CA THR A 180 17.74 4.05 14.63
C THR A 180 17.18 5.46 14.75
N THR A 181 15.94 5.72 14.31
CA THR A 181 15.30 7.01 14.59
C THR A 181 14.91 7.01 16.05
N ALA A 182 15.74 7.65 16.88
CA ALA A 182 15.41 8.00 18.25
C ALA A 182 14.00 8.59 18.28
N GLY A 183 13.17 8.12 19.20
CA GLY A 183 11.89 8.75 19.51
C GLY A 183 12.07 10.22 19.86
#